data_AF-A0A3A8NSB9-F1
#
_entry.id   AF-A0A3A8NSB9-F1
#
_cell.length_a   1.000
_cell.length_b   1.000
_cell.length_c   1.000
_cell.angle_alpha   90.00
_cell.angle_beta   90.00
_cell.angle_gamma   90.00
#
_symmetry.space_group_name_H-M   'P 1'
#
loop_
_entity.id
_entity.type
_entity.pdbx_description
1 polymer ?
#
loop_
_entity_poly.entity_id
_entity_poly.type
_entity_poly.pdbx_seq_one_letter_code
_entity_poly.pdbx_strand_id
1 'polypeptide(L)'
;MPIRRRSSSSPPPSRTPKLPPAKTLPDSVKLTDNKQYGVHDGLKKPDATQRASLFVNTSVPASADKQKYITQQSDLSPTRYSRNDDTFERHQFKKGIPDCMHNGEEIMHGRRLPVPTETTYTLASKEKVTQKVMGESDEKNIAHSQEAKRLDPNGVEVRASPAVGEAYDIIRQGSTPKGKSPYHSAPVVARDGQQTVTVEQSAGSTDGTKRNTFPTVDLYRVGHPTESFQGRYGTREGYGKDAITVVAQPHGPESRQVPDGE
;
A
#
# COMPACT_ATOMS: atom_id res chain seq x y z
N MET A 1 -6.24 6.16 76.30
CA MET A 1 -6.96 5.99 75.01
C MET A 1 -6.02 5.36 74.00
N PRO A 2 -6.32 4.20 73.39
CA PRO A 2 -5.41 3.59 72.42
C PRO A 2 -5.67 4.13 71.00
N ILE A 3 -4.59 4.50 70.32
CA ILE A 3 -4.59 4.98 68.93
C ILE A 3 -4.77 3.77 68.01
N ARG A 4 -5.92 3.73 67.31
CA ARG A 4 -6.25 2.69 66.32
C ARG A 4 -5.43 2.92 65.04
N ARG A 5 -4.42 2.07 64.78
CA ARG A 5 -3.74 2.02 63.48
C ARG A 5 -4.72 1.56 62.40
N ARG A 6 -4.99 2.39 61.39
CA ARG A 6 -5.71 2.01 60.18
C ARG A 6 -4.80 1.10 59.35
N SER A 7 -5.23 -0.14 59.10
CA SER A 7 -4.59 -1.00 58.12
C SER A 7 -4.84 -0.43 56.72
N SER A 8 -3.77 -0.15 55.98
CA SER A 8 -3.82 0.17 54.57
C SER A 8 -4.06 -1.12 53.79
N SER A 9 -5.30 -1.35 53.37
CA SER A 9 -5.60 -2.41 52.40
C SER A 9 -5.05 -1.97 51.04
N SER A 10 -4.06 -2.69 50.53
CA SER A 10 -3.56 -2.52 49.16
C SER A 10 -4.72 -2.68 48.17
N PRO A 11 -4.80 -1.83 47.13
CA PRO A 11 -5.83 -1.99 46.10
C PRO A 11 -5.66 -3.35 45.40
N PRO A 12 -6.77 -4.01 45.02
CA PRO A 12 -6.70 -5.29 44.33
C PRO A 12 -5.94 -5.13 43.01
N PRO A 13 -5.15 -6.15 42.60
CA PRO A 13 -4.43 -6.09 41.34
C PRO A 13 -5.40 -5.87 40.19
N SER A 14 -5.12 -4.84 39.39
CA SER A 14 -5.76 -4.59 38.11
C SER A 14 -5.76 -5.89 37.29
N ARG A 15 -6.95 -6.48 37.10
CA ARG A 15 -7.11 -7.61 36.18
C ARG A 15 -6.98 -7.07 34.77
N THR A 16 -5.78 -7.15 34.20
CA THR A 16 -5.58 -6.92 32.78
C THR A 16 -6.52 -7.86 32.01
N PRO A 17 -7.39 -7.34 31.11
CA PRO A 17 -8.29 -8.18 30.34
C PRO A 17 -7.50 -9.27 29.61
N LYS A 18 -7.88 -10.53 29.81
CA LYS A 18 -7.25 -11.65 29.12
C LYS A 18 -7.61 -11.54 27.64
N LEU A 19 -6.61 -11.34 26.78
CA LEU A 19 -6.84 -11.27 25.34
C LEU A 19 -7.53 -12.55 24.85
N PRO A 20 -8.45 -12.45 23.86
CA PRO A 20 -9.12 -13.62 23.31
C PRO A 20 -8.10 -14.60 22.71
N PRO A 21 -8.36 -15.92 22.78
CA PRO A 21 -7.47 -16.92 22.19
C PRO A 21 -7.36 -16.71 20.67
N ALA A 22 -6.14 -16.88 20.15
CA ALA A 22 -5.88 -16.74 18.72
C ALA A 22 -6.47 -17.91 17.92
N LYS A 23 -6.96 -17.63 16.71
CA LYS A 23 -7.34 -18.65 15.72
C LYS A 23 -6.11 -19.10 14.93
N THR A 24 -6.14 -20.27 14.30
CA THR A 24 -5.08 -20.65 13.37
C THR A 24 -5.03 -19.71 12.16
N LEU A 25 -3.85 -19.23 11.78
CA LEU A 25 -3.64 -18.41 10.59
C LEU A 25 -3.89 -19.27 9.33
N PRO A 26 -4.79 -18.85 8.40
CA PRO A 26 -5.13 -19.65 7.22
C PRO A 26 -3.91 -19.93 6.33
N ASP A 27 -3.78 -21.15 5.80
CA ASP A 27 -2.68 -21.55 4.91
C ASP A 27 -2.58 -20.71 3.63
N SER A 28 -3.69 -20.09 3.21
CA SER A 28 -3.71 -19.10 2.13
C SER A 28 -3.00 -17.79 2.46
N VAL A 29 -2.55 -17.58 3.70
CA VAL A 29 -1.74 -16.41 4.07
C VAL A 29 -0.26 -16.69 3.78
N LYS A 30 0.27 -15.97 2.79
CA LYS A 30 1.70 -15.90 2.47
C LYS A 30 2.38 -14.93 3.43
N LEU A 31 3.39 -15.40 4.14
CA LEU A 31 4.20 -14.59 5.05
C LEU A 31 5.41 -13.99 4.32
N THR A 32 5.88 -12.84 4.80
CA THR A 32 7.22 -12.34 4.49
C THR A 32 8.29 -13.25 5.07
N ASP A 33 9.53 -13.14 4.59
CA ASP A 33 10.64 -14.02 4.92
C ASP A 33 10.95 -14.02 6.42
N ASN A 34 10.92 -12.85 7.06
CA ASN A 34 11.11 -12.74 8.51
C ASN A 34 9.78 -12.79 9.27
N LYS A 35 8.70 -13.18 8.60
CA LYS A 35 7.35 -13.40 9.17
C LYS A 35 6.79 -12.19 9.92
N GLN A 36 7.23 -10.98 9.57
CA GLN A 36 6.71 -9.75 10.17
C GLN A 36 5.30 -9.44 9.65
N TYR A 37 5.02 -9.80 8.39
CA TYR A 37 3.75 -9.51 7.74
C TYR A 37 3.23 -10.72 6.97
N GLY A 38 1.92 -10.74 6.72
CA GLY A 38 1.26 -11.73 5.88
C GLY A 38 0.13 -11.14 5.04
N VAL A 39 -0.03 -11.64 3.83
CA VAL A 39 -1.11 -11.26 2.90
C VAL A 39 -1.81 -12.53 2.40
N HIS A 40 -3.07 -12.43 1.97
CA HIS A 40 -3.72 -13.55 1.31
C HIS A 40 -3.14 -13.75 -0.11
N ASP A 41 -2.70 -14.97 -0.40
CA ASP A 41 -2.22 -15.36 -1.72
C ASP A 41 -3.39 -15.57 -2.69
N GLY A 42 -3.22 -15.13 -3.95
CA GLY A 42 -4.09 -15.54 -5.06
C GLY A 42 -5.44 -14.82 -5.22
N LEU A 43 -5.75 -13.76 -4.48
CA LEU A 43 -7.01 -13.03 -4.69
C LEU A 43 -6.89 -12.04 -5.85
N LYS A 44 -7.15 -12.52 -7.09
CA LYS A 44 -7.26 -11.65 -8.27
C LYS A 44 -8.37 -10.60 -8.15
N LYS A 45 -9.39 -10.85 -7.31
CA LYS A 45 -10.41 -9.90 -6.86
C LYS A 45 -10.98 -10.38 -5.51
N PRO A 46 -10.76 -9.68 -4.38
CA PRO A 46 -11.47 -9.99 -3.14
C PRO A 46 -12.99 -9.90 -3.37
N ASP A 47 -13.73 -10.95 -3.04
CA ASP A 47 -15.20 -10.89 -3.08
C ASP A 47 -15.76 -10.07 -1.89
N ALA A 48 -17.07 -9.85 -1.87
CA ALA A 48 -17.72 -9.06 -0.81
C ALA A 48 -17.47 -9.59 0.62
N THR A 49 -17.05 -10.86 0.77
CA THR A 49 -16.82 -11.54 2.04
C THR A 49 -15.34 -11.56 2.45
N GLN A 50 -14.41 -11.45 1.50
CA GLN A 50 -12.97 -11.44 1.75
C GLN A 50 -12.40 -10.02 1.67
N ARG A 51 -12.51 -9.28 2.79
CA ARG A 51 -11.92 -7.94 2.89
C ARG A 51 -10.40 -7.98 2.69
N ALA A 52 -9.87 -6.96 2.02
CA ALA A 52 -8.44 -6.67 1.92
C ALA A 52 -7.80 -6.68 3.31
N SER A 53 -6.96 -7.68 3.58
CA SER A 53 -6.44 -7.94 4.92
C SER A 53 -4.92 -8.03 4.91
N LEU A 54 -4.30 -7.37 5.89
CA LEU A 54 -2.89 -7.52 6.24
C LEU A 54 -2.80 -8.16 7.62
N PHE A 55 -1.95 -9.17 7.76
CA PHE A 55 -1.65 -9.82 9.03
C PHE A 55 -0.31 -9.28 9.54
N VAL A 56 -0.29 -8.66 10.71
CA VAL A 56 0.91 -8.05 11.31
C VAL A 56 1.33 -8.90 12.49
N ASN A 57 2.57 -9.38 12.51
CA ASN A 57 3.09 -10.14 13.64
C ASN A 57 3.17 -9.23 14.87
N THR A 58 2.67 -9.71 16.01
CA THR A 58 2.61 -8.93 17.26
C THR A 58 3.98 -8.62 17.87
N SER A 59 5.04 -9.24 17.35
CA SER A 59 6.43 -8.86 17.66
C SER A 59 6.90 -7.61 16.92
N VAL A 60 6.22 -7.19 15.84
CA VAL A 60 6.53 -5.95 15.13
C VAL A 60 6.17 -4.78 16.05
N PRO A 61 7.14 -3.92 16.42
CA PRO A 61 6.86 -2.81 17.32
C PRO A 61 5.79 -1.87 16.75
N ALA A 62 4.82 -1.51 17.60
CA ALA A 62 3.84 -0.46 17.33
C ALA A 62 4.50 0.93 17.43
N SER A 63 5.61 1.14 16.72
CA SER A 63 6.14 2.49 16.51
C SER A 63 5.23 3.25 15.56
N ALA A 64 5.03 4.54 15.81
CA ALA A 64 4.20 5.40 14.98
C ALA A 64 4.58 5.29 13.49
N ASP A 65 5.87 5.18 13.15
CA ASP A 65 6.30 5.15 11.76
C ASP A 65 6.08 3.82 11.03
N LYS A 66 6.22 2.67 11.71
CA LYS A 66 6.09 1.35 11.04
C LYS A 66 4.64 0.92 10.81
N GLN A 67 3.68 1.48 11.55
CA GLN A 67 2.29 1.06 11.47
C GLN A 67 1.31 2.19 11.09
N LYS A 68 1.70 3.48 11.07
CA LYS A 68 0.76 4.58 10.76
C LYS A 68 -0.04 4.37 9.48
N TYR A 69 0.63 3.95 8.39
CA TYR A 69 0.00 3.76 7.08
C TYR A 69 -0.98 2.58 7.08
N ILE A 70 -0.74 1.57 7.92
CA ILE A 70 -1.68 0.47 8.13
C ILE A 70 -2.87 0.97 8.94
N THR A 71 -2.64 1.55 10.12
CA THR A 71 -3.71 1.89 11.07
C THR A 71 -4.58 3.07 10.64
N GLN A 72 -4.07 4.00 9.82
CA GLN A 72 -4.88 5.09 9.27
C GLN A 72 -5.87 4.62 8.20
N GLN A 73 -5.53 3.53 7.49
CA GLN A 73 -6.27 3.06 6.31
C GLN A 73 -7.06 1.77 6.57
N SER A 74 -6.89 1.16 7.74
CA SER A 74 -7.51 -0.10 8.13
C SER A 74 -8.11 -0.03 9.52
N ASP A 75 -9.06 -0.93 9.79
CA ASP A 75 -9.55 -1.19 11.14
C ASP A 75 -8.92 -2.48 11.67
N LEU A 76 -8.48 -2.45 12.94
CA LEU A 76 -7.98 -3.65 13.61
C LEU A 76 -9.13 -4.62 13.84
N SER A 77 -8.96 -5.86 13.39
CA SER A 77 -9.91 -6.94 13.64
C SER A 77 -9.81 -7.41 15.09
N PRO A 78 -10.94 -7.75 15.75
CA PRO A 78 -10.91 -8.29 17.11
C PRO A 78 -10.32 -9.71 17.20
N THR A 79 -10.06 -10.35 16.06
CA THR A 79 -9.52 -11.72 15.98
C THR A 79 -8.01 -11.69 15.83
N ARG A 80 -7.32 -12.35 16.76
CA ARG A 80 -5.90 -12.68 16.63
C ARG A 80 -5.72 -14.01 15.93
N TYR A 81 -4.59 -14.18 15.26
CA TYR A 81 -4.23 -15.39 14.56
C TYR A 81 -2.90 -15.94 15.06
N SER A 82 -2.66 -17.23 14.95
CA SER A 82 -1.39 -17.86 15.30
C SER A 82 -0.96 -18.87 14.25
N ARG A 83 0.35 -18.97 14.01
CA ARG A 83 0.98 -20.02 13.22
C ARG A 83 2.30 -20.35 13.88
N ASN A 84 2.46 -21.60 14.34
CA ASN A 84 3.57 -21.98 15.21
C ASN A 84 3.60 -21.06 16.45
N ASP A 85 4.77 -20.53 16.80
CA ASP A 85 4.96 -19.62 17.95
C ASP A 85 4.63 -18.15 17.63
N ASP A 86 4.35 -17.82 16.36
CA ASP A 86 4.03 -16.47 15.93
C ASP A 86 2.55 -16.15 16.15
N THR A 87 2.28 -14.94 16.64
CA THR A 87 0.91 -14.40 16.77
C THR A 87 0.76 -13.16 15.90
N PHE A 88 -0.38 -13.03 15.25
CA PHE A 88 -0.69 -11.98 14.27
C PHE A 88 -1.99 -11.27 14.61
N GLU A 89 -2.01 -9.97 14.34
CA GLU A 89 -3.17 -9.11 14.32
C GLU A 89 -3.62 -8.89 12.88
N ARG A 90 -4.93 -8.95 12.62
CA ARG A 90 -5.47 -8.73 11.26
C ARG A 90 -5.98 -7.32 11.13
N HIS A 91 -5.44 -6.58 10.17
CA HIS A 91 -5.86 -5.26 9.76
C HIS A 91 -6.71 -5.35 8.49
N GLN A 92 -7.93 -4.81 8.53
CA GLN A 92 -8.85 -4.83 7.39
C GLN A 92 -8.92 -3.46 6.73
N PHE A 93 -8.44 -3.34 5.50
CA PHE A 93 -8.46 -2.07 4.77
C PHE A 93 -9.88 -1.66 4.38
N LYS A 94 -10.10 -0.35 4.41
CA LYS A 94 -11.37 0.27 4.01
C LYS A 94 -11.52 0.23 2.49
N LYS A 95 -12.76 0.37 2.03
CA LYS A 95 -13.02 0.51 0.59
C LYS A 95 -12.44 1.83 0.08
N GLY A 96 -11.71 1.73 -1.02
CA GLY A 96 -11.12 2.85 -1.75
C GLY A 96 -11.93 3.17 -3.00
N ILE A 97 -11.43 4.18 -3.72
CA ILE A 97 -11.87 4.51 -5.07
C ILE A 97 -11.16 3.55 -6.05
N PRO A 98 -11.83 2.98 -7.06
CA PRO A 98 -11.18 2.15 -8.07
C PRO A 98 -10.40 3.03 -9.05
N ASP A 99 -9.30 3.59 -8.55
CA ASP A 99 -8.30 4.40 -9.24
C ASP A 99 -6.97 4.10 -8.54
N CYS A 100 -6.01 3.57 -9.30
CA CYS A 100 -4.73 3.14 -8.76
C CYS A 100 -3.90 4.30 -8.21
N MET A 101 -3.87 5.43 -8.93
CA MET A 101 -3.05 6.58 -8.56
C MET A 101 -3.68 7.31 -7.39
N HIS A 102 -4.97 7.63 -7.46
CA HIS A 102 -5.65 8.33 -6.37
C HIS A 102 -5.56 7.54 -5.05
N ASN A 103 -5.82 6.23 -5.08
CA ASN A 103 -5.67 5.40 -3.88
C ASN A 103 -4.21 5.33 -3.40
N GLY A 104 -3.25 5.26 -4.35
CA GLY A 104 -1.82 5.36 -4.09
C GLY A 104 -1.48 6.61 -3.27
N GLU A 105 -1.94 7.75 -3.75
CA GLU A 105 -1.69 9.06 -3.15
C GLU A 105 -2.37 9.21 -1.79
N GLU A 106 -3.61 8.76 -1.60
CA GLU A 106 -4.26 8.79 -0.29
C GLU A 106 -3.49 8.00 0.78
N ILE A 107 -2.91 6.86 0.39
CA ILE A 107 -2.08 6.04 1.27
C ILE A 107 -0.75 6.75 1.55
N MET A 108 -0.07 7.25 0.52
CA MET A 108 1.19 8.02 0.66
C MET A 108 1.02 9.22 1.61
N HIS A 109 -0.13 9.90 1.55
CA HIS A 109 -0.47 11.04 2.40
C HIS A 109 -1.08 10.67 3.77
N GLY A 110 -1.47 9.41 3.97
CA GLY A 110 -2.11 8.96 5.21
C GLY A 110 -3.49 9.57 5.46
N ARG A 111 -4.13 10.13 4.43
CA ARG A 111 -5.43 10.83 4.53
C ARG A 111 -6.17 10.77 3.20
N ARG A 112 -7.47 11.02 3.26
CA ARG A 112 -8.26 11.17 2.04
C ARG A 112 -7.89 12.44 1.28
N LEU A 113 -7.88 12.34 -0.04
CA LEU A 113 -7.65 13.44 -0.96
C LEU A 113 -8.96 13.83 -1.66
N PRO A 114 -9.04 15.05 -2.24
CA PRO A 114 -10.18 15.43 -3.08
C PRO A 114 -10.34 14.43 -4.23
N VAL A 115 -11.56 13.91 -4.40
CA VAL A 115 -11.88 12.98 -5.48
C VAL A 115 -11.80 13.74 -6.82
N PRO A 116 -11.11 13.20 -7.84
CA PRO A 116 -11.09 13.80 -9.17
C PRO A 116 -12.52 13.99 -9.70
N THR A 117 -12.73 15.12 -10.39
CA THR A 117 -13.94 15.42 -11.15
C THR A 117 -13.61 15.51 -12.62
N GLU A 118 -14.65 15.59 -13.47
CA GLU A 118 -14.48 15.81 -14.92
C GLU A 118 -13.67 17.08 -15.25
N THR A 119 -13.61 18.04 -14.33
CA THR A 119 -12.95 19.34 -14.55
C THR A 119 -11.74 19.55 -13.66
N THR A 120 -11.47 18.70 -12.68
CA THR A 120 -10.39 18.93 -11.71
C THR A 120 -9.77 17.62 -11.25
N TYR A 121 -8.44 17.54 -11.37
CA TYR A 121 -7.64 16.47 -10.79
C TYR A 121 -6.72 17.02 -9.70
N THR A 122 -6.19 16.12 -8.87
CA THR A 122 -5.23 16.47 -7.82
C THR A 122 -3.91 15.79 -8.13
N LEU A 123 -2.84 16.58 -8.21
CA LEU A 123 -1.47 16.10 -8.26
C LEU A 123 -0.95 15.96 -6.83
N ALA A 124 -0.67 14.75 -6.38
CA ALA A 124 -0.25 14.52 -5.01
C ALA A 124 0.98 13.58 -4.88
N SER A 125 1.69 13.37 -5.98
CA SER A 125 2.89 12.54 -6.03
C SER A 125 3.94 13.12 -6.98
N LYS A 126 5.20 12.77 -6.71
CA LYS A 126 6.33 13.08 -7.60
C LYS A 126 7.29 11.91 -7.67
N GLU A 127 7.96 11.77 -8.80
CA GLU A 127 9.00 10.76 -8.98
C GLU A 127 10.21 11.12 -8.11
N LYS A 128 10.77 10.11 -7.43
CA LYS A 128 11.75 10.30 -6.35
C LYS A 128 13.13 10.73 -6.84
N VAL A 129 13.57 10.36 -8.04
CA VAL A 129 14.90 10.70 -8.54
C VAL A 129 14.90 12.11 -9.16
N THR A 130 13.97 12.37 -10.05
CA THR A 130 13.82 13.59 -10.83
C THR A 130 13.12 14.71 -10.06
N GLN A 131 12.39 14.38 -8.99
CA GLN A 131 11.54 15.30 -8.23
C GLN A 131 10.40 15.92 -9.05
N LYS A 132 10.10 15.38 -10.24
CA LYS A 132 9.05 15.88 -11.13
C LYS A 132 7.69 15.28 -10.76
N VAL A 133 6.67 16.13 -10.85
CA VAL A 133 5.29 15.77 -10.47
C VAL A 133 4.76 14.69 -11.41
N MET A 134 4.10 13.69 -10.85
CA MET A 134 3.50 12.58 -11.59
C MET A 134 1.99 12.81 -11.76
N GLY A 135 1.41 12.28 -12.84
CA GLY A 135 -0.04 12.33 -13.09
C GLY A 135 -0.51 13.53 -13.92
N GLU A 136 0.40 14.37 -14.43
CA GLU A 136 0.03 15.50 -15.28
C GLU A 136 -0.41 15.09 -16.70
N SER A 137 0.29 14.15 -17.32
CA SER A 137 -0.09 13.52 -18.60
C SER A 137 0.71 12.24 -18.80
N ASP A 138 0.27 11.39 -19.72
CA ASP A 138 0.99 10.16 -20.08
C ASP A 138 2.39 10.47 -20.63
N GLU A 139 2.53 11.48 -21.50
CA GLU A 139 3.81 11.88 -22.08
C GLU A 139 4.79 12.38 -21.03
N LYS A 140 4.30 13.14 -20.04
CA LYS A 140 5.13 13.62 -18.93
C LYS A 140 5.56 12.47 -18.04
N ASN A 141 4.65 11.56 -17.68
CA ASN A 141 4.97 10.37 -16.90
C ASN A 141 6.04 9.51 -17.61
N ILE A 142 5.92 9.33 -18.93
CA ILE A 142 6.93 8.67 -19.75
C ILE A 142 8.27 9.40 -19.65
N ALA A 143 8.31 10.69 -19.94
CA ALA A 143 9.54 11.49 -19.91
C ALA A 143 10.23 11.45 -18.54
N HIS A 144 9.47 11.54 -17.45
CA HIS A 144 9.98 11.50 -16.09
C HIS A 144 10.56 10.12 -15.76
N SER A 145 9.89 9.04 -16.15
CA SER A 145 10.38 7.68 -15.93
C SER A 145 11.67 7.37 -16.71
N GLN A 146 11.79 7.87 -17.95
CA GLN A 146 13.01 7.72 -18.75
C GLN A 146 14.18 8.51 -18.15
N GLU A 147 13.91 9.73 -17.67
CA GLU A 147 14.91 10.55 -17.01
C GLU A 147 15.37 9.94 -15.68
N ALA A 148 14.44 9.41 -14.88
CA ALA A 148 14.75 8.67 -13.66
C ALA A 148 15.68 7.49 -13.95
N LYS A 149 15.35 6.68 -14.97
CA LYS A 149 16.21 5.56 -15.43
C LYS A 149 17.58 6.01 -15.90
N ARG A 150 17.69 7.18 -16.55
CA ARG A 150 18.96 7.76 -16.98
C ARG A 150 19.81 8.24 -15.79
N LEU A 151 19.18 8.88 -14.82
CA LEU A 151 19.85 9.45 -13.64
C LEU A 151 20.24 8.38 -12.61
N ASP A 152 19.38 7.39 -12.41
CA ASP A 152 19.60 6.28 -11.48
C ASP A 152 19.16 4.93 -12.09
N PRO A 153 19.97 4.35 -12.99
CA PRO A 153 19.67 3.06 -13.61
C PRO A 153 19.65 1.90 -12.60
N ASN A 154 20.14 2.11 -11.38
CA ASN A 154 20.19 1.09 -10.34
C ASN A 154 19.05 1.21 -9.31
N GLY A 155 18.27 2.30 -9.33
CA GLY A 155 17.13 2.54 -8.46
C GLY A 155 15.75 2.41 -9.12
N VAL A 156 15.70 1.93 -10.38
CA VAL A 156 14.47 1.74 -11.16
C VAL A 156 14.22 0.27 -11.51
N GLU A 157 13.12 -0.02 -12.19
CA GLU A 157 12.73 -1.34 -12.69
C GLU A 157 12.68 -2.39 -11.58
N VAL A 158 13.30 -3.56 -11.76
CA VAL A 158 13.31 -4.63 -10.76
C VAL A 158 13.98 -4.20 -9.46
N ARG A 159 14.79 -3.12 -9.47
CA ARG A 159 15.52 -2.58 -8.32
C ARG A 159 14.83 -1.39 -7.66
N ALA A 160 13.69 -0.93 -8.20
CA ALA A 160 12.88 0.08 -7.53
C ALA A 160 12.62 -0.35 -6.09
N SER A 161 12.85 0.57 -5.14
CA SER A 161 12.85 0.25 -3.71
C SER A 161 12.17 1.35 -2.89
N PRO A 162 10.84 1.52 -3.02
CA PRO A 162 10.09 2.44 -2.20
C PRO A 162 10.22 2.11 -0.71
N ALA A 163 10.31 3.16 0.10
CA ALA A 163 10.13 3.12 1.54
C ALA A 163 8.65 3.01 1.89
N VAL A 164 8.36 2.73 3.17
CA VAL A 164 6.99 2.81 3.68
C VAL A 164 6.49 4.26 3.56
N GLY A 165 5.33 4.46 2.94
CA GLY A 165 4.79 5.78 2.61
C GLY A 165 5.17 6.30 1.21
N GLU A 166 5.96 5.55 0.45
CA GLU A 166 6.22 5.76 -0.98
C GLU A 166 5.46 4.72 -1.81
N ALA A 167 5.50 4.82 -3.13
CA ALA A 167 4.85 3.89 -4.04
C ALA A 167 5.78 3.39 -5.14
N TYR A 168 5.50 2.19 -5.65
CA TYR A 168 5.96 1.80 -6.97
C TYR A 168 5.02 2.39 -8.00
N ASP A 169 5.56 3.01 -9.05
CA ASP A 169 4.79 3.38 -10.23
C ASP A 169 5.41 2.70 -11.44
N ILE A 170 4.61 1.96 -12.23
CA ILE A 170 5.05 1.37 -13.50
C ILE A 170 4.37 2.09 -14.66
N ILE A 171 5.17 2.59 -15.60
CA ILE A 171 4.73 3.47 -16.69
C ILE A 171 4.99 2.78 -18.03
N ARG A 172 3.96 2.68 -18.89
CA ARG A 172 4.12 2.23 -20.29
C ARG A 172 4.98 3.25 -21.05
N GLN A 173 5.92 2.80 -21.88
CA GLN A 173 6.83 3.70 -22.61
C GLN A 173 6.35 4.08 -24.02
N GLY A 174 5.10 3.78 -24.37
CA GLY A 174 4.52 4.06 -25.67
C GLY A 174 3.01 4.21 -25.59
N SER A 175 2.36 4.28 -26.76
CA SER A 175 0.91 4.47 -26.85
C SER A 175 0.15 3.45 -26.02
N THR A 176 -0.73 3.92 -25.15
CA THR A 176 -1.56 3.06 -24.31
C THR A 176 -2.57 2.30 -25.17
N PRO A 177 -2.55 0.94 -25.17
CA PRO A 177 -3.53 0.18 -25.91
C PRO A 177 -4.95 0.45 -25.41
N LYS A 178 -5.94 0.43 -26.30
CA LYS A 178 -7.34 0.64 -25.94
C LYS A 178 -7.77 -0.31 -24.81
N GLY A 179 -8.36 0.25 -23.75
CA GLY A 179 -8.84 -0.51 -22.58
C GLY A 179 -7.73 -0.99 -21.65
N LYS A 180 -6.52 -0.44 -21.75
CA LYS A 180 -5.43 -0.63 -20.79
C LYS A 180 -5.13 0.69 -20.08
N SER A 181 -4.62 0.59 -18.86
CA SER A 181 -4.12 1.76 -18.13
C SER A 181 -2.73 2.16 -18.63
N PRO A 182 -2.40 3.46 -18.74
CA PRO A 182 -1.04 3.95 -19.07
C PRO A 182 -0.02 3.70 -17.96
N TYR A 183 -0.48 3.58 -16.71
CA TYR A 183 0.38 3.33 -15.55
C TYR A 183 -0.36 2.55 -14.46
N HIS A 184 0.38 2.09 -13.45
CA HIS A 184 -0.17 1.51 -12.22
C HIS A 184 0.66 1.94 -11.03
N SER A 185 -0.01 2.28 -9.93
CA SER A 185 0.63 2.66 -8.68
C SER A 185 0.33 1.65 -7.57
N ALA A 186 1.36 1.33 -6.79
CA ALA A 186 1.30 0.42 -5.66
C ALA A 186 2.00 1.03 -4.43
N PRO A 187 1.25 1.70 -3.54
CA PRO A 187 1.81 2.32 -2.34
C PRO A 187 2.24 1.26 -1.32
N VAL A 188 3.39 1.48 -0.68
CA VAL A 188 3.97 0.60 0.32
C VAL A 188 3.51 0.99 1.72
N VAL A 189 2.85 0.06 2.41
CA VAL A 189 2.36 0.25 3.78
C VAL A 189 3.22 -0.45 4.83
N ALA A 190 4.04 -1.42 4.42
CA ALA A 190 4.96 -2.15 5.28
C ALA A 190 6.15 -2.71 4.49
N ARG A 191 7.26 -2.98 5.19
CA ARG A 191 8.47 -3.55 4.60
C ARG A 191 9.14 -4.51 5.57
N ASP A 192 9.58 -5.65 5.05
CA ASP A 192 10.34 -6.68 5.76
C ASP A 192 11.54 -7.11 4.93
N GLY A 193 12.73 -6.63 5.29
CA GLY A 193 13.94 -6.80 4.48
C GLY A 193 13.79 -6.23 3.06
N GLN A 194 13.87 -7.11 2.05
CA GLN A 194 13.67 -6.76 0.64
C GLN A 194 12.22 -6.89 0.17
N GLN A 195 11.32 -7.37 1.03
CA GLN A 195 9.91 -7.48 0.68
C GLN A 195 9.13 -6.25 1.11
N THR A 196 8.27 -5.77 0.23
CA THR A 196 7.33 -4.68 0.49
C THR A 196 5.91 -5.22 0.45
N VAL A 197 5.08 -4.74 1.37
CA VAL A 197 3.63 -4.95 1.38
C VAL A 197 2.98 -3.73 0.75
N THR A 198 2.18 -3.95 -0.29
CA THR A 198 1.44 -2.89 -1.01
C THR A 198 -0.05 -2.98 -0.78
N VAL A 199 -0.76 -1.87 -0.98
CA VAL A 199 -2.22 -1.80 -0.96
C VAL A 199 -2.71 -1.12 -2.22
N GLU A 200 -3.13 -1.92 -3.18
CA GLU A 200 -3.35 -1.52 -4.56
C GLU A 200 -4.84 -1.43 -4.89
N GLN A 201 -5.21 -0.45 -5.71
CA GLN A 201 -6.51 -0.45 -6.38
C GLN A 201 -6.27 -0.65 -7.87
N SER A 202 -7.15 -1.39 -8.53
CA SER A 202 -7.20 -1.39 -9.99
C SER A 202 -8.27 -0.41 -10.44
N ALA A 203 -7.92 0.47 -11.38
CA ALA A 203 -8.91 1.22 -12.13
C ALA A 203 -9.74 0.27 -13.01
N GLY A 204 -11.02 0.59 -13.19
CA GLY A 204 -11.88 -0.02 -14.20
C GLY A 204 -11.58 0.53 -15.60
N SER A 205 -12.58 0.54 -16.48
CA SER A 205 -12.49 1.26 -17.77
C SER A 205 -12.70 2.77 -17.65
N THR A 206 -13.11 3.24 -16.47
CA THR A 206 -13.38 4.63 -16.12
C THR A 206 -13.00 4.81 -14.66
N ASP A 207 -12.42 5.96 -14.32
CA ASP A 207 -12.12 6.27 -12.92
C ASP A 207 -13.40 6.27 -12.10
N GLY A 208 -13.35 5.57 -10.97
CA GLY A 208 -14.45 5.62 -10.03
C GLY A 208 -14.45 6.94 -9.29
N THR A 209 -15.64 7.39 -8.89
CA THR A 209 -15.79 8.49 -7.93
C THR A 209 -16.31 8.00 -6.58
N LYS A 210 -16.68 6.72 -6.49
CA LYS A 210 -17.29 6.09 -5.32
C LYS A 210 -16.32 5.16 -4.61
N ARG A 211 -16.32 5.21 -3.28
CA ARG A 211 -15.53 4.32 -2.42
C ARG A 211 -16.24 2.99 -2.19
N ASN A 212 -16.20 2.09 -3.17
CA ASN A 212 -16.99 0.86 -3.16
C ASN A 212 -16.18 -0.43 -3.38
N THR A 213 -14.89 -0.34 -3.70
CA THR A 213 -14.00 -1.48 -3.93
C THR A 213 -13.00 -1.68 -2.79
N PHE A 214 -12.82 -2.91 -2.35
CA PHE A 214 -11.70 -3.23 -1.46
C PHE A 214 -10.40 -3.25 -2.28
N PRO A 215 -9.28 -2.75 -1.72
CA PRO A 215 -8.00 -2.85 -2.41
C PRO A 215 -7.52 -4.31 -2.45
N THR A 216 -6.47 -4.56 -3.22
CA THR A 216 -5.67 -5.78 -3.12
C THR A 216 -4.49 -5.50 -2.21
N VAL A 217 -4.12 -6.45 -1.35
CA VAL A 217 -2.90 -6.36 -0.54
C VAL A 217 -1.92 -7.37 -1.11
N ASP A 218 -0.73 -6.91 -1.49
CA ASP A 218 0.21 -7.72 -2.27
C ASP A 218 1.64 -7.64 -1.71
N LEU A 219 2.46 -8.60 -2.13
CA LEU A 219 3.88 -8.67 -1.78
C LEU A 219 4.75 -8.55 -3.02
N TYR A 220 5.75 -7.68 -2.95
CA TYR A 220 6.84 -7.58 -3.93
C TYR A 220 8.20 -7.74 -3.27
N ARG A 221 9.18 -8.22 -4.03
CA ARG A 221 10.57 -8.36 -3.62
C ARG A 221 11.47 -7.49 -4.48
N VAL A 222 12.12 -6.52 -3.86
CA VAL A 222 13.12 -5.67 -4.52
C VAL A 222 14.27 -6.54 -5.05
N GLY A 223 14.67 -6.26 -6.29
CA GLY A 223 15.76 -6.94 -7.00
C GLY A 223 15.39 -8.30 -7.62
N HIS A 224 14.20 -8.84 -7.35
CA HIS A 224 13.82 -10.16 -7.85
C HIS A 224 13.25 -10.10 -9.28
N PRO A 225 13.69 -10.95 -10.22
CA PRO A 225 13.28 -10.85 -11.62
C PRO A 225 11.79 -11.05 -11.87
N THR A 226 11.10 -11.83 -11.03
CA THR A 226 9.68 -12.17 -11.20
C THR A 226 8.79 -11.79 -10.01
N GLU A 227 9.40 -11.49 -8.85
CA GLU A 227 8.67 -11.12 -7.63
C GLU A 227 8.73 -9.61 -7.37
N SER A 228 9.55 -8.86 -8.10
CA SER A 228 9.49 -7.40 -8.07
C SER A 228 8.23 -6.89 -8.76
N PHE A 229 7.87 -5.63 -8.49
CA PHE A 229 6.77 -4.97 -9.18
C PHE A 229 6.98 -4.93 -10.70
N GLN A 230 8.19 -4.55 -11.14
CA GLN A 230 8.61 -4.64 -12.54
C GLN A 230 8.50 -6.08 -13.07
N GLY A 231 8.97 -7.08 -12.34
CA GLY A 231 8.94 -8.47 -12.77
C GLY A 231 7.52 -9.00 -13.00
N ARG A 232 6.56 -8.55 -12.17
CA ARG A 232 5.15 -8.94 -12.29
C ARG A 232 4.41 -8.19 -13.40
N TYR A 233 4.64 -6.89 -13.52
CA TYR A 233 3.84 -6.02 -14.38
C TYR A 233 4.53 -5.59 -15.68
N GLY A 234 5.86 -5.59 -15.74
CA GLY A 234 6.67 -5.26 -16.93
C GLY A 234 6.72 -6.38 -17.97
N THR A 235 5.61 -7.12 -18.12
CA THR A 235 5.44 -8.19 -19.10
C THR A 235 4.70 -7.69 -20.34
N ARG A 236 4.70 -8.47 -21.43
CA ARG A 236 3.95 -8.13 -22.64
C ARG A 236 2.45 -7.99 -22.38
N GLU A 237 1.91 -8.84 -21.51
CA GLU A 237 0.49 -8.89 -21.15
C GLU A 237 0.12 -7.81 -20.12
N GLY A 238 1.10 -7.33 -19.36
CA GLY A 238 0.99 -6.23 -18.40
C GLY A 238 1.21 -4.87 -19.05
N TYR A 239 2.20 -4.13 -18.57
CA TYR A 239 2.52 -2.76 -18.96
C TYR A 239 3.47 -2.66 -20.17
N GLY A 240 3.98 -3.78 -20.68
CA GLY A 240 4.95 -3.82 -21.77
C GLY A 240 6.34 -4.15 -21.23
N LYS A 241 7.14 -4.83 -22.06
CA LYS A 241 8.51 -5.24 -21.72
C LYS A 241 9.47 -4.06 -21.52
N ASP A 242 9.09 -2.92 -22.05
CA ASP A 242 9.78 -1.64 -22.02
C ASP A 242 9.29 -0.75 -20.90
N ALA A 243 8.19 -1.10 -20.21
CA ALA A 243 7.67 -0.33 -19.09
C ALA A 243 8.75 -0.11 -18.03
N ILE A 244 8.75 1.08 -17.42
CA ILE A 244 9.73 1.46 -16.41
C ILE A 244 9.00 1.60 -15.08
N THR A 245 9.45 0.83 -14.09
CA THR A 245 9.06 1.03 -12.69
C THR A 245 9.96 2.08 -12.06
N VAL A 246 9.36 3.08 -11.43
CA VAL A 246 10.04 4.12 -10.63
C VAL A 246 9.46 4.15 -9.21
N VAL A 247 10.06 4.97 -8.36
CA VAL A 247 9.54 5.24 -7.02
C VAL A 247 8.86 6.59 -7.02
N ALA A 248 7.59 6.61 -6.63
CA ALA A 248 6.87 7.85 -6.33
C ALA A 248 6.89 8.12 -4.82
N GLN A 249 6.93 9.41 -4.47
CA GLN A 249 6.87 9.88 -3.09
C GLN A 249 5.78 10.97 -2.95
N PRO A 250 5.31 11.24 -1.73
CA PRO A 250 4.32 12.28 -1.50
C PRO A 250 4.75 13.66 -2.06
N HIS A 251 3.81 14.34 -2.70
CA HIS A 251 3.90 15.73 -3.15
C HIS A 251 2.55 16.43 -2.99
N GLY A 252 2.49 17.76 -3.09
CA GLY A 252 1.23 18.50 -3.05
C GLY A 252 0.43 18.27 -1.75
N PRO A 253 -0.92 18.26 -1.80
CA PRO A 253 -1.77 18.18 -2.99
C PRO A 253 -1.92 19.51 -3.75
N GLU A 254 -1.88 19.45 -5.08
CA GLU A 254 -2.15 20.58 -5.97
C GLU A 254 -3.35 20.29 -6.87
N SER A 255 -4.42 21.07 -6.76
CA SER A 255 -5.57 20.93 -7.66
C SER A 255 -5.31 21.63 -8.99
N ARG A 256 -5.60 20.94 -10.09
CA ARG A 256 -5.44 21.45 -11.46
C ARG A 256 -6.74 21.26 -12.23
N GLN A 257 -7.04 22.20 -13.12
CA GLN A 257 -8.14 22.02 -14.07
C GLN A 257 -7.72 20.99 -15.12
N VAL A 258 -8.65 20.13 -15.51
CA VAL A 258 -8.48 19.27 -16.69
C VAL A 258 -8.40 20.20 -17.91
N PRO A 259 -7.37 20.12 -18.75
CA PRO A 259 -7.28 20.91 -19.97
C PRO A 259 -8.50 20.65 -20.87
N ASP A 260 -9.06 21.70 -21.49
CA ASP A 260 -10.16 21.54 -22.45
C ASP A 260 -9.71 20.64 -23.62
N GLY A 261 -10.30 19.45 -23.76
CA GLY A 261 -10.11 18.56 -24.92
C GLY A 261 -9.42 17.21 -24.68
N GLU A 262 -9.25 16.78 -23.42
CA GLU A 262 -8.87 15.39 -23.06
C GLU A 262 -10.09 14.50 -22.75
#